data_AF-A0A6J4WQ07-F1
#
_entry.id   AF-A0A6J4WQ07-F1
#
_cell.length_a   1.000
_cell.length_b   1.000
_cell.length_c   1.000
_cell.angle_alpha   90.00
_cell.angle_beta   90.00
_cell.angle_gamma   90.00
#
_symmetry.space_group_name_H-M   'P 1'
#
loop_
_entity.id
_entity.type
_entity.pdbx_description
1 polymer ?
#
loop_
_entity_poly.entity_id
_entity_poly.type
_entity_poly.pdbx_seq_one_letter_code
_entity_poly.pdbx_strand_id
1 'polypeptide(L)' 'PSGILSASEARKILQAPDTKSVIGYRDRTMLEVLYSSG' A
#
# COMPACT_ATOMS: atom_id res chain seq x y z
N PRO A 1 15.22 1.15 16.21
CA PRO A 1 15.09 1.01 14.73
C PRO A 1 13.99 1.93 14.19
N SER A 2 14.38 3.04 13.55
CA SER A 2 13.47 4.10 13.05
C SER A 2 12.87 3.81 11.67
N GLY A 3 13.07 2.61 11.11
CA GLY A 3 12.64 2.25 9.75
C GLY A 3 11.44 1.30 9.66
N ILE A 4 10.82 0.92 10.79
CA ILE A 4 9.67 0.02 10.81
C ILE A 4 8.40 0.86 10.90
N LEU A 5 7.54 0.76 9.89
CA LEU A 5 6.25 1.45 9.86
C LEU A 5 5.30 0.84 10.90
N SER A 6 4.58 1.70 11.60
CA SER A 6 3.40 1.26 12.35
C SER A 6 2.28 0.81 11.40
N ALA A 7 1.35 0.02 11.92
CA ALA A 7 0.21 -0.46 11.11
C ALA A 7 -0.67 0.68 10.57
N SER A 8 -0.76 1.81 11.28
CA SER A 8 -1.48 3.00 10.81
C SER A 8 -0.75 3.70 9.68
N GLU A 9 0.58 3.78 9.72
CA GLU A 9 1.39 4.34 8.63
C GLU A 9 1.36 3.45 7.39
N ALA A 10 1.46 2.13 7.55
CA ALA A 10 1.32 1.17 6.45
C ALA A 10 -0.04 1.31 5.75
N ARG A 11 -1.14 1.47 6.53
CA ARG A 11 -2.48 1.71 5.97
C ARG A 11 -2.57 2.97 5.12
N LYS A 12 -1.89 4.06 5.50
CA LYS A 12 -1.86 5.29 4.71
C LYS A 12 -1.19 5.07 3.36
N ILE A 13 -0.09 4.30 3.32
CA ILE A 13 0.63 3.99 2.08
C ILE A 13 -0.22 3.10 1.17
N LEU A 14 -0.84 2.06 1.73
CA LEU A 14 -1.76 1.20 0.99
C LEU A 14 -2.89 2.02 0.36
N GLN A 15 -3.39 3.06 1.03
CA GLN A 15 -4.46 3.94 0.57
C GLN A 15 -4.06 5.09 -0.35
N ALA A 16 -2.77 5.28 -0.62
CA ALA A 16 -2.29 6.37 -1.45
C ALA A 16 -2.67 6.28 -2.95
N PRO A 17 -2.69 5.09 -3.61
CA PRO A 17 -2.98 5.03 -5.05
C PRO A 17 -4.42 5.41 -5.42
N ASP A 18 -4.60 6.15 -6.52
CA ASP A 18 -5.92 6.49 -7.07
C ASP A 18 -6.56 5.30 -7.80
N THR A 19 -7.52 4.66 -7.13
CA THR A 19 -8.25 3.49 -7.62
C THR A 19 -9.24 3.80 -8.74
N LYS A 20 -9.48 5.07 -9.08
CA LYS A 20 -10.30 5.44 -10.25
C LYS A 20 -9.53 5.34 -11.57
N SER A 21 -8.21 5.26 -11.51
CA SER A 21 -7.35 5.05 -12.68
C SER A 21 -6.92 3.58 -12.76
N VAL A 22 -6.76 3.06 -13.99
CA VAL A 22 -6.29 1.68 -14.21
C VAL A 22 -4.91 1.46 -13.59
N ILE A 23 -4.02 2.45 -13.70
CA ILE A 23 -2.67 2.41 -13.13
C ILE A 23 -2.72 2.39 -11.61
N GLY A 24 -3.46 3.30 -10.98
CA GLY A 24 -3.55 3.34 -9.52
C GLY A 24 -4.28 2.13 -8.93
N TYR A 25 -5.24 1.52 -9.66
CA TYR A 25 -5.84 0.26 -9.25
C TYR A 25 -4.82 -0.89 -9.26
N ARG A 26 -4.02 -1.01 -10.32
CA ARG A 26 -2.90 -1.98 -10.39
C ARG A 26 -1.93 -1.78 -9.24
N ASP A 27 -1.50 -0.53 -9.01
CA ASP A 27 -0.52 -0.20 -7.98
C ASP A 27 -1.07 -0.50 -6.59
N ARG A 28 -2.37 -0.25 -6.34
CA ARG A 28 -3.04 -0.66 -5.10
C ARG A 28 -2.97 -2.17 -4.90
N THR A 29 -3.31 -2.96 -5.92
CA THR A 29 -3.26 -4.42 -5.83
C THR A 29 -1.84 -4.90 -5.54
N MET A 30 -0.83 -4.34 -6.19
CA MET A 30 0.57 -4.71 -5.93
C MET A 30 0.98 -4.45 -4.48
N LEU A 31 0.60 -3.29 -3.92
CA LEU A 31 0.91 -2.97 -2.52
C LEU A 31 0.19 -3.91 -1.54
N GLU A 32 -1.06 -4.27 -1.79
CA GLU A 32 -1.81 -5.22 -0.95
C GLU A 32 -1.19 -6.62 -0.97
N VAL A 33 -0.76 -7.10 -2.14
CA VAL A 33 -0.06 -8.39 -2.26
C VAL A 33 1.23 -8.36 -1.45
N LEU A 34 2.10 -7.37 -1.68
CA LEU A 34 3.36 -7.22 -0.94
C LEU A 34 3.12 -7.19 0.57
N TYR A 35 2.15 -6.38 1.02
CA TYR A 35 1.83 -6.26 2.44
C TYR A 35 1.29 -7.55 3.05
N SER A 36 0.51 -8.33 2.29
CA SER A 36 -0.09 -9.57 2.79
C SER A 36 0.85 -10.78 2.72
N SER A 37 1.81 -10.78 1.79
CA SER A 37 2.73 -11.90 1.59
C SER A 37 4.05 -11.79 2.35
N GLY A 38 4.46 -10.58 2.75
CA GLY A 38 5.73 -10.32 3.43
C GLY A 38 6.90 -10.14 2.48
#